data_AF-B6RB53-F1
#
_entry.id   AF-B6RB53-F1
#
_cell.length_a   1.000
_cell.length_b   1.000
_cell.length_c   1.000
_cell.angle_alpha   90.00
_cell.angle_beta   90.00
_cell.angle_gamma   90.00
#
_symmetry.space_group_name_H-M   'P 1'
#
loop_
_entity.id
_entity.type
_entity.pdbx_description
1 polymer ?
#
loop_
_entity_poly.entity_id
_entity_poly.type
_entity_poly.pdbx_seq_one_letter_code
_entity_poly.pdbx_strand_id
1 'polypeptide(L)'
;MAARRIAKSAVDWTAFAERVPANQRDFFRAFKAKSESIVNRVHQYPESLPKLDFSFYKARLANPAVAEQFEKQYQNVSVPFPKDKNNLLQEVDTQEKKAEADSKAFVGVLQGQIKEARMMLDKLGSIPPPDQMTHEMYAYYFPDKSLDPVSKPTFWPHIPMLQPGHKDHEYIK
;
A
#
# COMPACT_ATOMS: atom_id res chain seq x y z
N MET A 1 15.77 -25.19 16.64
CA MET A 1 14.31 -25.34 16.64
C MET A 1 13.53 -24.07 17.05
N ALA A 2 14.12 -22.98 17.58
CA ALA A 2 13.44 -21.68 17.74
C ALA A 2 13.67 -20.72 16.54
N ALA A 3 14.76 -20.87 15.78
CA ALA A 3 14.91 -20.25 14.47
C ALA A 3 13.77 -20.67 13.53
N ARG A 4 13.36 -21.95 13.56
CA ARG A 4 12.14 -22.44 12.85
C ARG A 4 10.81 -21.92 13.43
N ARG A 5 10.78 -21.40 14.65
CA ARG A 5 9.55 -20.85 15.27
C ARG A 5 9.23 -19.44 14.79
N ILE A 6 10.24 -18.70 14.32
CA ILE A 6 10.09 -17.26 13.95
C ILE A 6 10.43 -17.03 12.47
N ALA A 7 11.26 -17.87 11.85
CA ALA A 7 11.67 -17.74 10.44
C ALA A 7 10.63 -18.19 9.40
N LYS A 8 9.32 -18.03 9.65
CA LYS A 8 8.29 -18.26 8.62
C LYS A 8 8.08 -17.06 7.69
N SER A 9 8.52 -15.86 8.05
CA SER A 9 8.35 -14.68 7.20
C SER A 9 9.70 -14.20 6.67
N ALA A 10 10.22 -14.87 5.64
CA ALA A 10 11.21 -14.25 4.76
C ALA A 10 10.48 -13.15 3.97
N VAL A 11 10.45 -11.94 4.53
CA VAL A 11 9.88 -10.77 3.85
C VAL A 11 10.85 -10.35 2.77
N ASP A 12 10.39 -10.31 1.52
CA ASP A 12 11.16 -9.73 0.43
C ASP A 12 11.15 -8.19 0.54
N TRP A 13 12.15 -7.68 1.23
CA TRP A 13 12.33 -6.24 1.43
C TRP A 13 12.64 -5.48 0.13
N THR A 14 13.15 -6.16 -0.90
CA THR A 14 13.49 -5.53 -2.18
C THR A 14 12.22 -5.25 -2.97
N ALA A 15 11.39 -6.28 -3.15
CA ALA A 15 10.09 -6.18 -3.78
C ALA A 15 9.15 -5.19 -3.05
N PHE A 16 9.23 -5.11 -1.72
CA PHE A 16 8.45 -4.13 -0.97
C PHE A 16 8.94 -2.69 -1.21
N ALA A 17 10.27 -2.47 -1.23
CA ALA A 17 10.84 -1.14 -1.47
C ALA A 17 10.47 -0.56 -2.84
N GLU A 18 10.35 -1.40 -3.88
CA GLU A 18 9.94 -0.98 -5.23
C GLU A 18 8.49 -0.47 -5.29
N ARG A 19 7.60 -1.03 -4.46
CA ARG A 19 6.17 -0.67 -4.45
C ARG A 19 5.87 0.57 -3.60
N VAL A 20 6.81 1.01 -2.78
CA VAL A 20 6.59 2.14 -1.85
C VAL A 20 6.72 3.48 -2.59
N PRO A 21 5.67 4.32 -2.57
CA PRO A 21 5.72 5.67 -3.10
C PRO A 21 6.80 6.54 -2.43
N ALA A 22 7.34 7.52 -3.17
CA ALA A 22 8.48 8.33 -2.69
C ALA A 22 8.20 9.07 -1.37
N ASN A 23 6.97 9.53 -1.15
CA ASN A 23 6.52 10.20 0.07
C ASN A 23 6.43 9.29 1.30
N GLN A 24 6.46 7.96 1.13
CA GLN A 24 6.32 6.99 2.22
C GLN A 24 7.61 6.22 2.53
N ARG A 25 8.72 6.54 1.85
CA ARG A 25 10.00 5.83 1.99
C ARG A 25 10.57 5.89 3.41
N ASP A 26 10.38 7.00 4.11
CA ASP A 26 10.92 7.14 5.47
C ASP A 26 10.14 6.31 6.49
N PHE A 27 8.81 6.22 6.34
CA PHE A 27 7.99 5.31 7.14
C PHE A 27 8.37 3.85 6.89
N PHE A 28 8.63 3.48 5.64
CA PHE A 28 9.11 2.14 5.30
C PHE A 28 10.47 1.82 5.94
N ARG A 29 11.43 2.74 5.86
CA ARG A 29 12.75 2.57 6.51
C ARG A 29 12.61 2.39 8.02
N ALA A 30 11.77 3.20 8.66
CA ALA A 30 11.50 3.09 10.10
C ALA A 30 10.86 1.75 10.47
N PHE A 31 9.90 1.28 9.67
CA PHE A 31 9.27 -0.03 9.87
C PHE A 31 10.28 -1.18 9.72
N LYS A 32 11.08 -1.15 8.65
CA LYS A 32 12.14 -2.13 8.39
C LYS A 32 13.14 -2.17 9.55
N ALA A 33 13.66 -1.03 9.99
CA ALA A 33 14.60 -0.94 11.09
C ALA A 33 14.05 -1.52 12.41
N LYS A 34 12.77 -1.25 12.73
CA LYS A 34 12.10 -1.84 13.89
C LYS A 34 11.97 -3.36 13.77
N SER A 35 11.58 -3.85 12.59
CA SER A 35 11.42 -5.29 12.35
C SER A 35 12.76 -6.04 12.49
N GLU A 36 13.83 -5.51 11.87
CA GLU A 36 15.18 -6.09 11.96
C GLU A 36 15.72 -6.04 13.39
N SER A 37 15.48 -4.95 14.13
CA SER A 37 15.87 -4.84 15.54
C SER A 37 15.21 -5.93 16.41
N ILE A 38 13.91 -6.19 16.20
CA ILE A 38 13.18 -7.24 16.92
C ILE A 38 13.73 -8.63 16.54
N VAL A 39 13.93 -8.89 15.25
CA VAL A 39 14.45 -10.17 14.74
C VAL A 39 15.87 -10.43 15.28
N ASN A 40 16.75 -9.43 15.24
CA ASN A 40 18.09 -9.53 15.79
C ASN A 40 18.07 -9.80 17.29
N ARG A 41 17.19 -9.12 18.05
CA ARG A 41 17.04 -9.36 19.49
C ARG A 41 16.55 -10.78 19.78
N VAL A 42 15.64 -11.31 18.98
CA VAL A 42 15.19 -12.69 19.07
C VAL A 42 16.36 -13.67 18.83
N HIS A 43 17.18 -13.42 17.81
CA HIS A 43 18.32 -14.28 17.48
C HIS A 43 19.44 -14.29 18.53
N GLN A 44 19.53 -13.26 19.37
CA GLN A 44 20.48 -13.22 20.48
C GLN A 44 20.15 -14.21 21.60
N TYR A 45 18.88 -14.60 21.76
CA TYR A 45 18.48 -15.50 22.83
C TYR A 45 18.56 -16.97 22.39
N PRO A 46 19.14 -17.85 23.23
CA PRO A 46 19.26 -19.27 22.90
C PRO A 46 17.88 -19.94 22.83
N GLU A 47 17.75 -20.90 21.92
CA GLU A 47 16.48 -21.58 21.62
C GLU A 47 15.99 -22.50 22.74
N SER A 48 16.91 -22.97 23.57
CA SER A 48 16.67 -23.83 24.72
C SER A 48 17.37 -23.26 25.94
N LEU A 49 16.87 -23.64 27.11
CA LEU A 49 17.55 -23.44 28.39
C LEU A 49 19.02 -23.91 28.26
N PRO A 50 20.01 -23.12 28.74
CA PRO A 50 21.41 -23.51 28.71
C PRO A 50 21.65 -24.88 29.37
N LYS A 51 22.43 -25.75 28.75
CA LYS A 51 22.79 -27.03 29.38
C LYS A 51 23.73 -26.74 30.56
N LEU A 52 23.22 -26.86 31.78
CA LEU A 52 24.01 -26.78 33.00
C LEU A 52 24.70 -28.13 33.26
N ASP A 53 25.99 -28.10 33.59
CA ASP A 53 26.73 -29.30 33.98
C ASP A 53 26.49 -29.61 35.47
N PHE A 54 25.43 -30.40 35.74
CA PHE A 54 25.10 -30.84 37.09
C PHE A 54 26.08 -31.88 37.66
N SER A 55 26.93 -32.52 36.83
CA SER A 55 27.93 -33.49 37.29
C SER A 55 29.03 -32.79 38.09
N PHE A 56 29.50 -31.64 37.59
CA PHE A 56 30.48 -30.81 38.28
C PHE A 56 29.99 -30.34 39.66
N TYR A 57 28.72 -29.94 39.77
CA TYR A 57 28.14 -29.49 41.03
C TYR A 57 27.93 -30.63 42.03
N LYS A 58 27.48 -31.80 41.57
CA LYS A 58 27.33 -32.99 42.41
C LYS A 58 28.65 -33.42 43.07
N ALA A 59 29.78 -33.25 42.38
CA ALA A 59 31.11 -33.60 42.90
C ALA A 59 31.66 -32.63 43.96
N ARG A 60 31.17 -31.37 44.00
CA ARG A 60 31.66 -30.32 44.92
C ARG A 60 30.73 -30.00 46.09
N LEU A 61 29.47 -30.41 46.00
CA LEU A 61 28.48 -30.15 47.05
C LEU A 61 28.55 -31.21 48.15
N ALA A 62 28.51 -30.76 49.41
CA ALA A 62 28.44 -31.66 50.57
C ALA A 62 27.18 -32.52 50.60
N ASN A 63 26.10 -32.08 49.94
CA ASN A 63 24.85 -32.85 49.80
C ASN A 63 24.45 -32.95 48.30
N PRO A 64 24.72 -34.09 47.64
CA PRO A 64 24.40 -34.29 46.22
C PRO A 64 22.90 -34.35 45.93
N ALA A 65 22.05 -34.64 46.93
CA ALA A 65 20.59 -34.71 46.74
C ALA A 65 19.97 -33.35 46.35
N VAL A 66 20.59 -32.24 46.77
CA VAL A 66 20.14 -30.89 46.41
C VAL A 66 20.34 -30.62 44.93
N ALA A 67 21.47 -31.03 44.36
CA ALA A 67 21.76 -30.87 42.93
C ALA A 67 20.81 -31.70 42.05
N GLU A 68 20.39 -32.88 42.49
CA GLU A 68 19.39 -33.70 41.79
C GLU A 68 17.99 -33.08 41.81
N GLN A 69 17.60 -32.45 42.92
CA GLN A 69 16.32 -31.73 42.99
C GLN A 69 16.29 -30.53 42.03
N PHE A 70 17.38 -29.77 41.95
CA PHE A 70 17.51 -28.66 41.00
C PHE A 70 17.56 -29.11 39.55
N GLU A 71 18.23 -30.23 39.25
CA GLU A 71 18.23 -30.81 37.90
C GLU A 71 16.82 -31.16 37.43
N LYS A 72 16.03 -31.82 38.29
CA LYS A 72 14.62 -32.16 38.00
C LYS A 72 13.74 -30.92 37.83
N GLN A 73 13.91 -29.92 38.69
CA GLN A 73 13.15 -28.67 38.57
C GLN A 73 13.52 -27.91 37.30
N TYR A 74 14.81 -27.84 36.94
CA TYR A 74 15.29 -27.15 35.75
C TYR A 74 14.77 -27.77 34.45
N GLN A 75 14.73 -29.11 34.37
CA GLN A 75 14.17 -29.82 33.23
C GLN A 75 12.65 -29.61 33.09
N ASN A 76 11.94 -29.38 34.19
CA ASN A 76 10.50 -29.12 34.22
C ASN A 76 10.12 -27.66 33.92
N VAL A 77 11.08 -26.72 33.85
CA VAL A 77 10.79 -25.33 33.50
C VAL A 77 10.40 -25.24 32.02
N SER A 78 9.12 -25.07 31.76
CA SER A 78 8.58 -24.74 30.44
C SER A 78 8.21 -23.26 30.39
N VAL A 79 8.79 -22.52 29.45
CA VAL A 79 8.43 -21.11 29.22
C VAL A 79 7.20 -21.06 28.32
N PRO A 80 6.04 -20.59 28.82
CA PRO A 80 4.82 -20.51 28.00
C PRO A 80 4.99 -19.46 26.90
N PHE A 81 4.35 -19.72 25.75
CA PHE A 81 4.35 -18.76 24.65
C PHE A 81 3.60 -17.48 25.07
N PRO A 82 4.11 -16.28 24.71
CA PRO A 82 3.39 -15.04 24.98
C PRO A 82 2.01 -15.08 24.30
N LYS A 83 0.96 -14.92 25.09
CA LYS A 83 -0.40 -14.74 24.56
C LYS A 83 -0.54 -13.29 24.10
N ASP A 84 -1.05 -13.09 22.89
CA ASP A 84 -1.46 -11.76 22.42
C ASP A 84 -2.65 -11.30 23.28
N LYS A 85 -2.41 -10.32 24.16
CA LYS A 85 -3.45 -9.79 25.07
C LYS A 85 -4.34 -8.77 24.37
N ASN A 86 -3.90 -8.20 23.26
CA ASN A 86 -4.52 -7.04 22.64
C ASN A 86 -5.20 -7.39 21.30
N ASN A 87 -5.18 -8.66 20.89
CA ASN A 87 -5.73 -9.14 19.61
C ASN A 87 -5.27 -8.30 18.41
N LEU A 88 -4.01 -7.87 18.42
CA LEU A 88 -3.45 -7.00 17.38
C LEU A 88 -3.44 -7.69 16.02
N LEU A 89 -3.33 -9.03 16.01
CA LEU A 89 -3.44 -9.82 14.77
C LEU A 89 -4.80 -9.67 14.10
N GLN A 90 -5.89 -9.65 14.87
CA GLN A 90 -7.24 -9.47 14.29
C GLN A 90 -7.40 -8.06 13.71
N GLU A 91 -6.82 -7.05 14.36
CA GLU A 91 -6.85 -5.69 13.84
C GLU A 91 -6.10 -5.60 12.49
N VAL A 92 -4.92 -6.22 12.39
CA VAL A 92 -4.16 -6.29 11.14
C VAL A 92 -4.96 -6.99 10.03
N ASP A 93 -5.61 -8.11 10.32
CA ASP A 93 -6.46 -8.82 9.34
C ASP A 93 -7.61 -7.93 8.85
N THR A 94 -8.20 -7.11 9.72
CA THR A 94 -9.25 -6.16 9.31
C THR A 94 -8.71 -5.01 8.47
N GLN A 95 -7.50 -4.53 8.75
CA GLN A 95 -6.85 -3.49 7.95
C GLN A 95 -6.47 -4.01 6.56
N GLU A 96 -5.98 -5.25 6.47
CA GLU A 96 -5.67 -5.90 5.19
C GLU A 96 -6.90 -6.00 4.30
N LYS A 97 -8.03 -6.48 4.85
CA LYS A 97 -9.30 -6.58 4.10
C LYS A 97 -9.81 -5.23 3.59
N LYS A 98 -9.68 -4.17 4.40
CA LYS A 98 -10.05 -2.81 3.98
C LYS A 98 -9.15 -2.31 2.85
N ALA A 99 -7.83 -2.45 3.01
CA ALA A 99 -6.86 -2.04 2.00
C ALA A 99 -7.04 -2.80 0.67
N GLU A 100 -7.38 -4.09 0.72
CA GLU A 100 -7.69 -4.89 -0.47
C GLU A 100 -8.95 -4.37 -1.19
N ALA A 101 -10.00 -4.03 -0.45
CA ALA A 101 -11.22 -3.46 -1.01
C ALA A 101 -10.97 -2.09 -1.66
N ASP A 102 -10.24 -1.20 -0.98
CA ASP A 102 -9.89 0.12 -1.49
C ASP A 102 -9.02 0.02 -2.76
N SER A 103 -8.05 -0.90 -2.77
CA SER A 103 -7.20 -1.14 -3.94
C SER A 103 -7.99 -1.63 -5.14
N LYS A 104 -8.95 -2.56 -4.93
CA LYS A 104 -9.84 -3.05 -6.01
C LYS A 104 -10.72 -1.93 -6.56
N ALA A 105 -11.30 -1.10 -5.68
CA ALA A 105 -12.09 0.05 -6.10
C ALA A 105 -11.27 1.03 -6.93
N PHE A 106 -10.05 1.35 -6.49
CA PHE A 106 -9.14 2.25 -7.20
C PHE A 106 -8.74 1.71 -8.58
N VAL A 107 -8.41 0.41 -8.68
CA VAL A 107 -8.12 -0.24 -9.97
C VAL A 107 -9.31 -0.15 -10.91
N GLY A 108 -10.54 -0.35 -10.42
CA GLY A 108 -11.76 -0.20 -11.21
C GLY A 108 -11.93 1.21 -11.79
N VAL A 109 -11.69 2.25 -10.98
CA VAL A 109 -11.73 3.65 -11.42
C VAL A 109 -10.69 3.91 -12.52
N LEU A 110 -9.45 3.47 -12.30
CA LEU A 110 -8.36 3.65 -13.28
C LEU A 110 -8.65 2.93 -14.61
N GLN A 111 -9.21 1.71 -14.56
CA GLN A 111 -9.60 1.00 -15.77
C GLN A 111 -10.68 1.73 -16.56
N GLY A 112 -11.64 2.37 -15.86
CA GLY A 112 -12.63 3.26 -16.49
C GLY A 112 -11.96 4.43 -17.21
N GLN A 113 -11.05 5.13 -16.53
CA GLN A 113 -10.31 6.25 -17.10
C GLN A 113 -9.45 5.84 -18.30
N ILE A 114 -8.77 4.69 -18.24
CA ILE A 114 -7.99 4.15 -19.36
C ILE A 114 -8.91 3.89 -20.57
N LYS A 115 -10.11 3.36 -20.33
CA LYS A 115 -11.09 3.09 -21.41
C LYS A 115 -11.55 4.40 -22.07
N GLU A 116 -11.88 5.41 -21.28
CA GLU A 116 -12.27 6.73 -21.77
C GLU A 116 -11.13 7.41 -22.54
N ALA A 117 -9.91 7.38 -22.01
CA ALA A 117 -8.74 7.94 -22.67
C ALA A 117 -8.44 7.24 -24.00
N ARG A 118 -8.60 5.90 -24.08
CA ARG A 118 -8.47 5.15 -25.34
C ARG A 118 -9.52 5.56 -26.37
N MET A 119 -10.79 5.68 -25.96
CA MET A 119 -11.84 6.19 -26.86
C MET A 119 -11.52 7.60 -27.37
N MET A 120 -10.96 8.47 -26.53
CA MET A 120 -10.54 9.80 -26.94
C MET A 120 -9.36 9.76 -27.92
N LEU A 121 -8.37 8.88 -27.71
CA LEU A 121 -7.27 8.67 -28.65
C LEU A 121 -7.77 8.13 -30.00
N ASP A 122 -8.70 7.19 -30.00
CA ASP A 122 -9.29 6.65 -31.23
C ASP A 122 -10.05 7.74 -32.00
N LYS A 123 -10.79 8.59 -31.28
CA LYS A 123 -11.44 9.77 -31.86
C LYS A 123 -10.41 10.73 -32.44
N LEU A 124 -9.35 11.07 -31.71
CA LEU A 124 -8.29 11.95 -32.20
C LEU A 124 -7.58 11.39 -33.44
N GLY A 125 -7.34 10.07 -33.49
CA GLY A 125 -6.75 9.39 -34.64
C GLY A 125 -7.65 9.41 -35.89
N SER A 126 -8.96 9.56 -35.71
CA SER A 126 -9.93 9.69 -36.83
C SER A 126 -10.01 11.10 -37.40
N ILE A 127 -9.39 12.09 -36.74
CA ILE A 127 -9.44 13.49 -37.15
C ILE A 127 -8.39 13.75 -38.23
N PRO A 128 -8.78 14.35 -39.37
CA PRO A 128 -7.83 14.74 -40.41
C PRO A 128 -6.93 15.90 -39.94
N PRO A 129 -5.73 16.06 -40.54
CA PRO A 129 -4.83 17.16 -40.21
C PRO A 129 -5.53 18.53 -40.31
N PRO A 130 -5.16 19.51 -39.47
CA PRO A 130 -5.81 20.82 -39.44
C PRO A 130 -5.88 21.52 -40.80
N ASP A 131 -4.84 21.37 -41.62
CA ASP A 131 -4.75 21.99 -42.96
C ASP A 131 -5.79 21.46 -43.95
N GLN A 132 -6.36 20.27 -43.69
CA GLN A 132 -7.37 19.62 -44.52
C GLN A 132 -8.76 19.63 -43.87
N MET A 133 -8.91 20.23 -42.69
CA MET A 133 -10.17 20.22 -41.95
C MET A 133 -11.08 21.36 -42.42
N THR A 134 -12.22 21.02 -43.02
CA THR A 134 -13.26 22.01 -43.36
C THR A 134 -14.11 22.34 -42.13
N HIS A 135 -14.85 23.46 -42.19
CA HIS A 135 -15.72 23.88 -41.08
C HIS A 135 -16.86 22.88 -40.81
N GLU A 136 -17.35 22.21 -41.85
CA GLU A 136 -18.37 21.15 -41.73
C GLU A 136 -17.80 19.90 -41.05
N MET A 137 -16.57 19.51 -41.41
CA MET A 137 -15.87 18.39 -40.76
C MET A 137 -15.59 18.72 -39.28
N TYR A 138 -15.20 19.96 -38.98
CA TYR A 138 -15.05 20.42 -37.60
C TYR A 138 -16.36 20.29 -36.81
N ALA A 139 -17.50 20.67 -37.40
CA ALA A 139 -18.82 20.50 -36.77
C ALA A 139 -19.19 19.02 -36.55
N TYR A 140 -18.79 18.13 -37.44
CA TYR A 140 -19.00 16.69 -37.30
C TYR A 140 -18.19 16.07 -36.15
N TYR A 141 -16.90 16.39 -36.05
CA TYR A 141 -16.02 15.82 -35.02
C TYR A 141 -16.17 16.53 -33.66
N PHE A 142 -16.49 17.82 -33.65
CA PHE A 142 -16.59 18.65 -32.45
C PHE A 142 -17.93 19.40 -32.35
N PRO A 143 -19.07 18.67 -32.28
CA PRO A 143 -20.40 19.29 -32.25
C PRO A 143 -20.62 20.20 -31.04
N ASP A 144 -19.95 19.93 -29.91
CA ASP A 144 -20.06 20.75 -28.70
C ASP A 144 -19.35 22.09 -28.80
N LYS A 145 -18.31 22.19 -29.65
CA LYS A 145 -17.50 23.41 -29.81
C LYS A 145 -17.75 24.13 -31.13
N SER A 146 -18.45 23.51 -32.08
CA SER A 146 -18.83 24.15 -33.32
C SER A 146 -19.92 25.19 -33.10
N LEU A 147 -19.92 26.21 -33.96
CA LEU A 147 -20.99 27.20 -34.01
C LEU A 147 -22.27 26.53 -34.49
N ASP A 148 -23.29 26.48 -33.64
CA ASP A 148 -24.63 26.02 -34.00
C ASP A 148 -25.62 27.20 -33.90
N PRO A 149 -25.85 27.93 -35.00
CA PRO A 149 -26.75 29.08 -34.98
C PRO A 149 -28.22 28.71 -34.79
N VAL A 150 -28.60 27.43 -34.95
CA VAL A 150 -29.99 26.98 -34.86
C VAL A 150 -30.34 26.60 -33.43
N SER A 151 -29.52 25.76 -32.79
CA SER A 151 -29.80 25.30 -31.42
C SER A 151 -29.18 26.18 -30.33
N LYS A 152 -28.03 26.83 -30.61
CA LYS A 152 -27.26 27.64 -29.65
C LYS A 152 -26.77 28.95 -30.30
N PRO A 153 -27.69 29.90 -30.58
CA PRO A 153 -27.30 31.16 -31.21
C PRO A 153 -26.32 31.93 -30.32
N THR A 154 -25.18 32.30 -30.90
CA THR A 154 -24.14 33.10 -30.24
C THR A 154 -23.94 34.41 -31.00
N PHE A 155 -23.63 35.49 -30.27
CA PHE A 155 -23.35 36.80 -30.85
C PHE A 155 -21.88 36.92 -31.24
N TRP A 156 -21.58 37.57 -32.37
CA TRP A 156 -20.21 37.88 -32.79
C TRP A 156 -19.51 38.72 -31.71
N PRO A 157 -18.26 38.41 -31.28
CA PRO A 157 -17.24 37.56 -31.90
C PRO A 157 -17.24 36.07 -31.49
N HIS A 158 -18.36 35.53 -31.02
CA HIS A 158 -18.53 34.11 -30.62
C HIS A 158 -17.56 33.62 -29.53
N ILE A 159 -16.99 34.55 -28.76
CA ILE A 159 -16.12 34.24 -27.63
C ILE A 159 -17.02 33.99 -26.42
N PRO A 160 -16.85 32.90 -25.65
CA PRO A 160 -17.71 32.57 -24.50
C PRO A 160 -17.88 33.73 -23.52
N MET A 161 -16.83 34.50 -23.28
CA MET A 161 -16.81 35.64 -22.34
C MET A 161 -17.74 36.79 -22.76
N LEU A 162 -17.93 36.98 -24.07
CA LEU A 162 -18.73 38.08 -24.63
C LEU A 162 -20.14 37.62 -25.01
N GLN A 163 -20.55 36.41 -24.63
CA GLN A 163 -21.92 35.94 -24.85
C GLN A 163 -22.85 36.46 -23.75
N PRO A 164 -24.07 36.90 -24.10
CA PRO A 164 -25.11 37.20 -23.14
C PRO A 164 -25.32 36.02 -22.17
N GLY A 165 -25.22 36.28 -20.87
CA GLY A 165 -25.35 35.26 -19.81
C GLY A 165 -24.03 34.66 -19.29
N HIS A 166 -22.88 35.00 -19.87
CA HIS A 166 -21.59 34.73 -19.24
C HIS A 166 -21.39 35.65 -18.02
N LYS A 167 -20.74 35.16 -16.96
CA LYS A 167 -20.56 35.91 -15.70
C LYS A 167 -19.86 37.26 -15.89
N ASP A 168 -18.99 37.33 -16.89
CA ASP A 168 -18.15 38.48 -17.20
C ASP A 168 -18.68 39.34 -18.38
N HIS A 169 -19.91 39.09 -18.83
CA HIS A 169 -20.51 39.85 -19.94
C HIS A 169 -21.15 41.16 -19.45
N GLU A 170 -20.57 42.30 -19.82
CA GLU A 170 -21.15 43.61 -19.57
C GLU A 170 -22.14 44.01 -20.67
N TYR A 171 -23.40 44.23 -20.29
CA TYR A 171 -24.41 44.79 -21.19
C TYR A 171 -24.15 46.29 -21.36
N ILE A 172 -23.89 46.71 -22.60
CA ILE A 172 -23.80 48.14 -22.95
C ILE A 172 -25.19 48.76 -22.72
N LYS A 173 -25.27 49.80 -21.88
CA LYS A 173 -26.50 50.54 -21.57
C LYS A 173 -26.95 51.42 -22.72
#